data_AF-B3U1P2-F1
#
_entry.id   AF-B3U1P2-F1
#
_cell.length_a   1.000
_cell.length_b   1.000
_cell.length_c   1.000
_cell.angle_alpha   90.00
_cell.angle_beta   90.00
_cell.angle_gamma   90.00
#
_symmetry.space_group_name_H-M   'P 1'
#
loop_
_entity.id
_entity.type
_entity.pdbx_description
1 polymer ?
#
loop_
_entity_poly.entity_id
_entity_poly.type
_entity_poly.pdbx_seq_one_letter_code
_entity_poly.pdbx_strand_id
1 'polypeptide(L)'
;NMAMGEHVAELVLDLDPGNAAGYVLLSNIYAASGKWDRSADLQRQRLERGVRKQPGRTWIEVNNEVHSFTVDDQDHPQINDIHGELNRLLGQMMVIGCVPDTSLVLHDVDEEEKINRLCHHSEKLAIAYGIINTPIGTPLRIF
;
A
#
# COMPACT_ATOMS: atom_id res chain seq x y z
N ASN A 1 9.96 -11.79 -19.18
CA ASN A 1 10.13 -10.34 -19.38
C ASN A 1 10.84 -9.61 -18.22
N MET A 2 11.19 -10.29 -17.13
CA MET A 2 11.75 -9.70 -15.91
C MET A 2 13.17 -9.12 -16.09
N ALA A 3 14.04 -9.80 -16.86
CA ALA A 3 15.39 -9.32 -17.17
C ALA A 3 15.40 -8.01 -17.99
N MET A 4 14.44 -7.83 -18.90
CA MET A 4 14.28 -6.55 -19.61
C MET A 4 13.81 -5.43 -18.67
N GLY A 5 12.90 -5.74 -17.74
CA GLY A 5 12.46 -4.78 -16.73
C GLY A 5 13.59 -4.35 -15.80
N GLU A 6 14.43 -5.30 -15.35
CA GLU A 6 15.62 -5.03 -14.52
C GLU A 6 16.56 -4.07 -15.26
N HIS A 7 16.89 -4.40 -16.51
CA HIS A 7 17.79 -3.58 -17.32
C HIS A 7 17.27 -2.16 -17.58
N VAL A 8 15.99 -2.01 -17.93
CA VAL A 8 15.39 -0.69 -18.18
C VAL A 8 15.38 0.16 -16.90
N ALA A 9 15.06 -0.43 -15.76
CA ALA A 9 15.01 0.31 -14.51
C ALA A 9 16.42 0.69 -13.99
N GLU A 10 17.44 -0.15 -14.23
CA GLU A 10 18.85 0.19 -13.99
C GLU A 10 19.28 1.39 -14.85
N LEU A 11 18.97 1.37 -16.15
CA LEU A 11 19.27 2.49 -17.05
C LEU A 11 18.59 3.80 -16.59
N VAL A 12 17.36 3.73 -16.09
CA VAL A 12 16.67 4.91 -15.54
C VAL A 12 17.40 5.45 -14.32
N LEU A 13 17.90 4.60 -13.41
CA LEU A 13 18.64 5.05 -12.23
C LEU A 13 20.05 5.55 -12.55
N ASP A 14 20.67 5.03 -13.61
CA ASP A 14 21.96 5.54 -14.11
C ASP A 14 21.82 6.94 -14.70
N LEU A 15 20.72 7.21 -15.41
CA LEU A 15 20.41 8.51 -16.02
C LEU A 15 19.87 9.51 -15.01
N ASP A 16 19.01 9.07 -14.10
CA ASP A 16 18.38 9.87 -13.04
C ASP A 16 18.48 9.14 -11.69
N PRO A 17 19.59 9.32 -10.96
CA PRO A 17 19.79 8.80 -9.61
C PRO A 17 18.73 9.23 -8.58
N GLY A 18 17.94 10.27 -8.88
CA GLY A 18 16.86 10.77 -8.04
C GLY A 18 15.50 10.11 -8.29
N ASN A 19 15.43 9.19 -9.26
CA ASN A 19 14.16 8.65 -9.72
C ASN A 19 13.53 7.65 -8.73
N ALA A 20 12.63 8.12 -7.88
CA ALA A 20 11.93 7.28 -6.91
C ALA A 20 11.16 6.11 -7.55
N ALA A 21 10.60 6.30 -8.76
CA ALA A 21 9.86 5.25 -9.45
C ALA A 21 10.78 4.12 -9.95
N GLY A 22 11.98 4.45 -10.45
CA GLY A 22 13.01 3.47 -10.83
C GLY A 22 13.42 2.59 -9.65
N TYR A 23 13.61 3.18 -8.47
CA TYR A 23 13.87 2.44 -7.23
C TYR A 23 12.72 1.50 -6.85
N VAL A 24 11.47 1.97 -6.92
CA VAL A 24 10.30 1.14 -6.62
C VAL A 24 10.18 -0.04 -7.59
N LEU A 25 10.36 0.20 -8.89
CA LEU A 25 10.29 -0.84 -9.91
C LEU A 25 11.36 -1.92 -9.71
N LEU A 26 12.62 -1.54 -9.48
CA LEU A 26 13.70 -2.49 -9.21
C LEU A 26 13.47 -3.29 -7.94
N SER A 27 13.01 -2.64 -6.87
CA SER A 27 12.67 -3.31 -5.62
C SER A 27 11.58 -4.36 -5.83
N ASN A 28 10.54 -4.04 -6.59
CA ASN A 28 9.48 -4.99 -6.94
C ASN A 28 9.99 -6.16 -7.79
N ILE A 29 10.88 -5.91 -8.76
CA ILE A 29 11.49 -6.96 -9.59
C ILE A 29 12.34 -7.90 -8.74
N TYR A 30 13.16 -7.36 -7.83
CA TYR A 30 13.98 -8.15 -6.92
C TYR A 30 13.15 -8.95 -5.93
N ALA A 31 12.13 -8.34 -5.33
CA ALA A 31 11.21 -9.03 -4.43
C ALA A 31 10.46 -10.17 -5.13
N ALA A 32 9.91 -9.93 -6.33
CA ALA A 32 9.26 -10.97 -7.13
C ALA A 32 10.20 -12.12 -7.56
N SER A 33 11.52 -11.88 -7.53
CA SER A 33 12.55 -12.89 -7.81
C SER A 33 13.13 -13.55 -6.56
N GLY A 34 12.66 -13.20 -5.36
CA GLY A 34 13.25 -13.64 -4.09
C GLY A 34 14.66 -13.10 -3.82
N LYS A 35 15.10 -12.06 -4.53
CA LYS A 35 16.42 -11.42 -4.37
C LYS A 35 16.37 -10.37 -3.25
N TRP A 36 16.05 -10.80 -2.02
CA TRP A 36 15.82 -9.90 -0.88
C TRP A 36 17.02 -9.03 -0.53
N ASP A 37 18.23 -9.59 -0.58
CA ASP A 37 19.49 -8.86 -0.34
C ASP A 37 19.63 -7.67 -1.30
N ARG A 38 19.30 -7.88 -2.59
CA ARG A 38 19.34 -6.79 -3.59
C ARG A 38 18.28 -5.73 -3.32
N SER A 39 17.09 -6.12 -2.86
CA SER A 39 16.05 -5.16 -2.47
C SER A 39 16.49 -4.32 -1.27
N ALA A 40 17.15 -4.94 -0.29
CA ALA A 40 17.71 -4.25 0.88
C ALA A 40 18.85 -3.27 0.51
N ASP A 41 19.76 -3.69 -0.38
CA ASP A 41 20.82 -2.82 -0.90
C ASP A 41 20.26 -1.64 -1.68
N LEU A 42 19.26 -1.87 -2.51
CA LEU A 42 18.59 -0.83 -3.28
C LEU A 42 17.88 0.18 -2.36
N GLN A 43 17.21 -0.30 -1.31
CA GLN A 43 16.61 0.54 -0.28
C GLN A 43 17.66 1.38 0.46
N ARG A 44 18.81 0.80 0.80
CA ARG A 44 19.93 1.53 1.42
C ARG A 44 20.42 2.66 0.51
N GLN A 45 20.69 2.35 -0.75
CA GLN A 45 21.12 3.36 -1.75
C GLN A 45 20.10 4.49 -1.91
N ARG A 46 18.81 4.15 -1.97
CA ARG A 46 17.71 5.12 -2.06
C ARG A 46 17.72 6.07 -0.85
N LEU A 47 17.88 5.54 0.35
CA LEU A 47 17.91 6.31 1.60
C LEU A 47 19.18 7.18 1.69
N GLU A 48 20.35 6.64 1.37
CA GLU A 48 21.63 7.38 1.35
C GLU A 48 21.59 8.58 0.38
N ARG A 49 20.89 8.43 -0.75
CA ARG A 49 20.66 9.50 -1.73
C ARG A 49 19.52 10.44 -1.37
N GLY A 50 18.83 10.22 -0.25
CA GLY A 50 17.71 11.05 0.20
C GLY A 50 16.45 10.94 -0.67
N VAL A 51 16.34 9.91 -1.52
CA VAL A 51 15.23 9.75 -2.47
C VAL A 51 13.99 9.22 -1.75
N ARG A 52 12.98 10.08 -1.61
CA ARG A 52 11.71 9.71 -0.97
C ARG A 52 10.67 9.37 -2.04
N LYS A 53 10.02 8.21 -1.92
CA LYS A 53 8.77 7.95 -2.64
C LYS A 53 7.67 8.78 -1.98
N GLN A 54 6.82 9.43 -2.77
CA GLN A 54 5.56 9.93 -2.26
C GLN A 54 4.60 8.73 -2.12
N PRO A 55 4.00 8.49 -0.95
CA PRO A 55 2.99 7.45 -0.82
C PRO A 55 1.78 7.79 -1.71
N GLY A 56 1.13 6.75 -2.23
CA GLY A 56 -0.21 6.91 -2.80
C GLY A 56 -1.16 7.46 -1.74
N ARG A 57 -2.11 8.27 -2.19
CA ARG A 57 -3.13 8.87 -1.34
C ARG A 57 -4.48 8.56 -1.95
N THR A 58 -5.38 8.11 -1.11
CA THR A 58 -6.79 7.93 -1.46
C THR A 58 -7.60 8.95 -0.70
N TRP A 59 -8.70 9.44 -1.26
CA TRP A 59 -9.61 10.30 -0.52
C TRP A 59 -11.08 9.98 -0.78
N ILE A 60 -11.91 10.43 0.15
CA ILE A 60 -13.36 10.31 0.15
C ILE A 60 -13.97 11.63 0.61
N GLU A 61 -15.13 11.96 0.06
CA GLU A 61 -15.93 13.09 0.52
C GLU A 61 -17.12 12.57 1.34
N VAL A 62 -17.23 13.00 2.60
CA VAL A 62 -18.33 12.67 3.50
C VAL A 62 -18.78 13.95 4.19
N ASN A 63 -20.09 14.19 4.25
CA ASN A 63 -20.66 15.40 4.87
C ASN A 63 -20.01 16.71 4.37
N ASN A 64 -19.69 16.77 3.08
CA ASN A 64 -19.07 17.93 2.43
C ASN A 64 -17.62 18.23 2.90
N GLU A 65 -16.98 17.27 3.58
CA GLU A 65 -15.57 17.31 3.99
C GLU A 65 -14.76 16.23 3.27
N VAL A 66 -13.53 16.59 2.88
CA VAL A 66 -12.59 15.67 2.21
C VAL A 66 -11.67 15.05 3.24
N HIS A 67 -11.66 13.72 3.29
CA HIS A 67 -10.78 12.94 4.14
C HIS A 67 -9.81 12.16 3.27
N SER A 68 -8.52 12.32 3.53
CA SER A 68 -7.46 11.64 2.77
C SER A 68 -6.70 10.68 3.65
N PHE A 69 -6.36 9.53 3.08
CA PHE A 69 -5.64 8.45 3.72
C PHE A 69 -4.40 8.09 2.91
N THR A 70 -3.29 7.79 3.59
CA THR A 70 -2.16 7.10 2.99
C THR A 70 -2.09 5.66 3.49
N VAL A 71 -1.22 4.83 2.89
CA VAL A 71 -0.93 3.51 3.48
C VAL A 71 -0.44 3.67 4.91
N ASP A 72 -0.92 2.81 5.82
CA ASP A 72 -0.57 2.80 7.24
C ASP A 72 -0.85 4.12 7.99
N ASP A 73 -1.81 4.93 7.53
CA ASP A 73 -2.17 6.20 8.16
C ASP A 73 -2.47 6.03 9.65
N GLN A 74 -1.93 6.93 10.49
CA GLN A 74 -2.16 6.96 11.94
C GLN A 74 -2.67 8.33 12.41
N ASP A 75 -2.76 9.31 11.51
CA ASP A 75 -2.95 10.72 11.89
C ASP A 75 -4.44 11.12 11.89
N HIS A 76 -5.31 10.32 11.27
CA HIS A 76 -6.74 10.62 11.21
C HIS A 76 -7.40 10.58 12.61
N PRO A 77 -8.23 11.57 12.99
CA PRO A 77 -8.85 11.62 14.32
C PRO A 77 -9.67 10.38 14.71
N GLN A 78 -10.24 9.69 13.71
CA GLN A 78 -11.03 8.47 13.86
C GLN A 78 -10.27 7.19 13.48
N ILE A 79 -8.93 7.22 13.42
CA ILE A 79 -8.17 6.09 12.88
C ILE A 79 -8.43 4.76 13.61
N ASN A 80 -8.62 4.80 14.94
CA ASN A 80 -8.94 3.62 15.72
C ASN A 80 -10.28 3.00 15.34
N ASP A 81 -11.31 3.83 15.09
CA ASP A 81 -12.63 3.35 14.67
C ASP A 81 -12.56 2.74 13.26
N ILE A 82 -11.80 3.39 12.37
CA ILE A 82 -11.56 2.91 10.99
C ILE A 82 -10.88 1.54 11.02
N HIS A 83 -9.81 1.39 11.80
CA HIS A 83 -9.12 0.10 11.96
C HIS A 83 -10.03 -0.96 12.60
N GLY A 84 -10.85 -0.58 13.59
CA GLY A 84 -11.84 -1.46 14.20
C GLY A 84 -12.85 -2.00 13.18
N GLU A 85 -13.37 -1.13 12.33
CA GLU A 85 -14.32 -1.51 11.28
C GLU A 85 -13.68 -2.39 10.21
N LEU A 86 -12.43 -2.10 9.81
CA LEU A 86 -11.69 -2.96 8.89
C LEU A 86 -11.48 -4.37 9.45
N ASN A 87 -11.08 -4.48 10.71
CA ASN A 87 -10.90 -5.77 11.36
C ASN A 87 -12.23 -6.55 11.45
N ARG A 88 -13.34 -5.85 11.74
CA ARG A 88 -14.67 -6.45 11.76
C ARG A 88 -15.06 -6.99 10.38
N LEU A 89 -14.88 -6.19 9.33
CA LEU A 89 -15.18 -6.58 7.94
C LEU A 89 -14.29 -7.73 7.47
N LEU A 90 -13.00 -7.68 7.76
CA LEU A 90 -12.05 -8.75 7.42
C LEU A 90 -12.47 -10.07 8.07
N GLY A 91 -12.82 -10.06 9.36
CA GLY A 91 -13.31 -11.25 10.05
C GLY A 91 -14.58 -11.82 9.40
N GLN A 92 -15.52 -10.96 9.01
CA GLN A 92 -16.73 -11.39 8.29
C GLN A 92 -16.41 -11.99 6.91
N MET A 93 -15.50 -11.35 6.16
CA MET A 93 -15.07 -11.82 4.85
C MET A 93 -14.38 -13.19 4.93
N MET A 94 -13.53 -13.41 5.95
CA MET A 94 -12.88 -14.70 6.18
C MET A 94 -13.89 -15.80 6.52
N VAL A 95 -14.90 -15.51 7.35
CA VAL A 95 -15.96 -16.48 7.71
C VAL A 95 -16.76 -16.95 6.49
N ILE A 96 -16.98 -16.08 5.50
CA ILE A 96 -17.68 -16.44 4.25
C ILE A 96 -16.74 -17.05 3.19
N GLY A 97 -15.47 -17.31 3.53
CA GLY A 97 -14.50 -17.98 2.67
C GLY A 97 -13.72 -17.08 1.73
N CYS A 98 -13.69 -15.76 1.97
CA CYS A 98 -12.80 -14.87 1.22
C CYS A 98 -11.35 -15.09 1.68
N VAL A 99 -10.46 -15.36 0.71
CA VAL A 99 -9.02 -15.54 0.96
C VAL A 99 -8.28 -14.30 0.46
N PRO A 100 -7.57 -13.57 1.34
CA PRO A 100 -6.72 -12.45 0.93
C PRO A 100 -5.65 -12.89 -0.08
N ASP A 101 -5.51 -12.17 -1.18
CA ASP A 101 -4.41 -12.39 -2.13
C ASP A 101 -3.15 -11.66 -1.65
N THR A 102 -2.31 -12.38 -0.92
CA THR A 102 -1.04 -11.88 -0.37
C THR A 102 0.10 -11.91 -1.39
N SER A 103 -0.11 -12.47 -2.60
CA SER A 103 0.93 -12.56 -3.63
C SER A 103 1.42 -11.18 -4.11
N LEU A 104 0.59 -10.15 -3.91
CA LEU A 104 0.88 -8.76 -4.26
C LEU A 104 1.67 -8.02 -3.16
N VAL A 105 1.81 -8.60 -1.97
CA VAL A 105 2.61 -8.02 -0.89
C VAL A 105 4.05 -8.50 -1.01
N LEU A 106 4.84 -7.71 -1.76
CA LEU A 106 6.23 -8.01 -2.11
C LEU A 106 7.23 -7.73 -0.97
N HIS A 107 6.80 -7.89 0.28
CA HIS A 107 7.66 -7.74 1.46
C HIS A 107 7.98 -9.13 2.03
N ASP A 108 9.23 -9.31 2.48
CA ASP A 108 9.67 -10.52 3.17
C ASP A 108 9.23 -10.48 4.64
N VAL A 109 7.94 -10.75 4.85
CA VAL A 109 7.27 -10.80 6.16
C VAL A 109 6.38 -12.04 6.20
N ASP A 110 5.97 -12.43 7.40
CA ASP A 110 5.06 -13.55 7.57
C ASP A 110 3.68 -13.29 6.92
N GLU A 111 2.92 -14.36 6.77
CA GLU A 111 1.63 -14.31 6.07
C GLU A 111 0.60 -13.44 6.81
N GLU A 112 0.66 -13.41 8.14
CA GLU A 112 -0.23 -12.60 8.98
C GLU A 112 0.04 -11.10 8.75
N GLU A 113 1.30 -10.70 8.70
CA GLU A 113 1.74 -9.34 8.40
C GLU A 113 1.41 -8.95 6.94
N LYS A 114 1.49 -9.88 5.98
CA LYS A 114 1.03 -9.60 4.61
C LYS A 114 -0.46 -9.31 4.56
N ILE A 115 -1.28 -10.11 5.25
CA ILE A 115 -2.72 -9.89 5.35
C ILE A 115 -2.98 -8.54 6.03
N ASN A 116 -2.27 -8.25 7.12
CA ASN A 116 -2.39 -6.99 7.84
C ASN A 116 -2.12 -5.80 6.91
N ARG A 117 -0.98 -5.79 6.23
CA ARG A 117 -0.61 -4.74 5.26
C ARG A 117 -1.66 -4.58 4.17
N LEU A 118 -2.13 -5.69 3.59
CA LEU A 118 -3.16 -5.67 2.56
C LEU A 118 -4.45 -5.02 3.07
N CYS A 119 -4.81 -5.22 4.34
CA CYS A 119 -6.01 -4.67 4.95
C CYS A 119 -5.92 -3.17 5.25
N HIS A 120 -4.72 -2.63 5.49
CA HIS A 120 -4.48 -1.23 5.81
C HIS A 120 -4.11 -0.36 4.59
N HIS A 121 -4.52 -0.78 3.40
CA HIS A 121 -4.45 0.07 2.20
C HIS A 121 -5.31 1.32 2.35
N SER A 122 -4.85 2.45 1.79
CA SER A 122 -5.53 3.74 1.84
C SER A 122 -6.96 3.70 1.31
N GLU A 123 -7.24 2.88 0.30
CA GLU A 123 -8.59 2.68 -0.23
C GLU A 123 -9.52 2.00 0.77
N LYS A 124 -9.00 1.01 1.50
CA LYS A 124 -9.78 0.30 2.51
C LYS A 124 -10.07 1.19 3.71
N LEU A 125 -9.09 2.00 4.13
CA LEU A 125 -9.27 3.03 5.16
C LEU A 125 -10.39 4.01 4.77
N ALA A 126 -10.37 4.51 3.54
CA ALA A 126 -11.39 5.42 3.02
C ALA A 126 -12.79 4.77 2.98
N ILE A 127 -12.89 3.51 2.55
CA ILE A 127 -14.16 2.77 2.55
C ILE A 127 -14.70 2.57 3.96
N ALA A 128 -13.86 2.13 4.91
CA ALA A 128 -14.26 1.94 6.30
C ALA A 128 -14.71 3.26 6.94
N TYR A 129 -13.99 4.35 6.69
CA TYR A 129 -14.41 5.69 7.10
C TYR A 129 -15.80 6.06 6.54
N GLY A 130 -16.03 5.80 5.26
CA GLY A 130 -17.33 6.03 4.63
C GLY A 130 -18.46 5.19 5.24
N ILE A 131 -18.20 3.92 5.56
CA ILE A 131 -19.19 3.03 6.21
C ILE A 131 -19.57 3.53 7.60
N ILE A 132 -18.60 3.98 8.40
CA ILE A 132 -18.83 4.48 9.76
C ILE A 132 -19.64 5.78 9.74
N ASN A 133 -19.37 6.66 8.76
CA ASN A 133 -19.86 8.04 8.78
C ASN A 133 -21.01 8.31 7.80
N THR A 134 -21.59 7.29 7.15
CA THR A 134 -22.73 7.45 6.24
C THR A 134 -23.86 6.46 6.53
N PRO A 135 -25.13 6.81 6.25
CA PRO A 135 -26.25 5.88 6.36
C PRO A 135 -26.09 4.66 5.46
N ILE A 136 -26.65 3.53 5.88
CA ILE A 136 -26.71 2.30 5.08
C ILE A 136 -27.35 2.60 3.71
N GLY A 137 -26.72 2.10 2.65
CA GLY A 137 -27.18 2.30 1.27
C GLY A 137 -26.67 3.59 0.63
N THR A 138 -25.90 4.42 1.34
CA THR A 138 -25.26 5.61 0.76
C THR A 138 -24.18 5.18 -0.24
N PRO A 139 -24.21 5.67 -1.49
CA PRO A 139 -23.13 5.45 -2.44
C PRO A 139 -21.84 6.15 -1.97
N LEU A 140 -20.74 5.39 -1.85
CA LEU A 140 -19.42 5.93 -1.55
C LEU A 140 -18.64 6.16 -2.84
N ARG A 141 -17.92 7.29 -2.92
CA ARG A 141 -17.00 7.60 -4.02
C ARG A 141 -15.59 7.70 -3.47
N ILE A 142 -14.71 6.86 -3.97
CA ILE A 142 -13.30 6.77 -3.57
C ILE A 142 -12.45 7.23 -4.76
N PHE A 143 -11.49 8.11 -4.49
CA PHE A 143 -10.64 8.75 -5.50
C PHE A 143 -9.16 8.52 -5.20
#